data_AF-A0A6J4JWR7-F1
#
_entry.id   AF-A0A6J4JWR7-F1
#
_cell.length_a   1.000
_cell.length_b   1.000
_cell.length_c   1.000
_cell.angle_alpha   90.00
_cell.angle_beta   90.00
_cell.angle_gamma   90.00
#
_symmetry.space_group_name_H-M   'P 1'
#
loop_
_entity.id
_entity.type
_entity.pdbx_description
1 polymer ?
#
loop_
_entity_poly.entity_id
_entity_poly.type
_entity_poly.pdbx_seq_one_letter_code
_entity_poly.pdbx_strand_id
1 'polypeptide(L)'
;MVALVLGVFQATERTVARFTLLAAAGVYAAALFFRTIDNEVCPVLPIGTHFLWHLLIGLVTYLAMRSLILSATTGVGARVR
;
A
#
# COMPACT_ATOMS: atom_id res chain seq x y z
N MET A 1 5.38 -8.28 1.99
CA MET A 1 4.97 -9.71 1.98
C MET A 1 3.48 -9.86 2.25
N VAL A 2 2.95 -9.43 3.41
CA VAL A 2 1.51 -9.53 3.72
C VAL A 2 0.61 -8.82 2.70
N ALA A 3 0.95 -7.61 2.25
CA ALA A 3 0.16 -6.86 1.26
C ALA A 3 0.09 -7.54 -0.14
N LEU A 4 1.13 -8.26 -0.56
CA LEU A 4 1.12 -9.01 -1.81
C LEU A 4 0.23 -10.24 -1.70
N VAL A 5 0.33 -10.98 -0.58
CA VAL A 5 -0.52 -12.14 -0.31
C VAL A 5 -1.99 -11.75 -0.23
N LEU A 6 -2.31 -10.68 0.51
CA LEU A 6 -3.67 -10.15 0.59
C LEU A 6 -4.17 -9.59 -0.75
N GLY A 7 -3.32 -8.90 -1.51
CA GLY A 7 -3.65 -8.37 -2.83
C GLY A 7 -3.96 -9.47 -3.85
N VAL A 8 -3.21 -10.57 -3.84
CA VAL A 8 -3.50 -11.74 -4.68
C VAL A 8 -4.79 -12.42 -4.22
N PHE A 9 -5.00 -12.58 -2.91
CA PHE A 9 -6.21 -13.19 -2.35
C PHE A 9 -7.48 -12.37 -2.71
N GLN A 10 -7.40 -11.04 -2.61
CA GLN A 10 -8.44 -10.08 -2.97
C GLN A 10 -8.67 -9.99 -4.50
N ALA A 11 -7.69 -10.37 -5.32
CA ALA A 11 -7.84 -10.44 -6.77
C ALA A 11 -8.58 -11.71 -7.22
N THR A 12 -8.41 -12.81 -6.49
CA THR A 12 -9.17 -14.06 -6.67
C THR A 12 -10.61 -13.95 -6.14
N GLU A 13 -10.83 -13.22 -5.05
CA GLU A 13 -12.14 -12.99 -4.43
C GLU A 13 -12.75 -11.69 -5.00
N ARG A 14 -13.69 -11.77 -5.95
CA ARG A 14 -14.30 -10.63 -6.69
C ARG A 14 -14.91 -9.52 -5.80
N THR A 15 -14.07 -8.75 -5.16
CA THR A 15 -14.44 -7.67 -4.24
C THR A 15 -14.21 -6.33 -4.93
N VAL A 16 -14.99 -5.33 -4.53
CA VAL A 16 -15.11 -4.00 -5.17
C VAL A 16 -13.78 -3.19 -5.13
N ALA A 17 -12.74 -3.73 -4.48
CA ALA A 17 -11.43 -3.12 -4.29
C ALA A 17 -10.25 -4.04 -4.69
N ARG A 18 -10.46 -4.97 -5.63
CA ARG A 18 -9.50 -6.02 -6.05
C ARG A 18 -8.05 -5.56 -6.32
N PHE A 19 -7.84 -4.36 -6.85
CA PHE A 19 -6.50 -3.89 -7.23
C PHE A 19 -5.87 -2.90 -6.25
N THR A 20 -6.60 -2.37 -5.26
CA THR A 20 -6.06 -1.34 -4.36
C THR A 20 -4.98 -1.90 -3.42
N LEU A 21 -5.09 -3.16 -2.99
CA LEU A 21 -4.07 -3.80 -2.17
C LEU A 21 -2.82 -4.19 -2.98
N LEU A 22 -3.00 -4.62 -4.23
CA LEU A 22 -1.88 -4.84 -5.17
C LEU A 22 -1.14 -3.53 -5.46
N ALA A 23 -1.87 -2.44 -5.71
CA ALA A 23 -1.29 -1.11 -5.86
C ALA A 23 -0.54 -0.68 -4.58
N ALA A 24 -1.14 -0.86 -3.39
CA ALA A 24 -0.47 -0.59 -2.12
C ALA A 24 0.82 -1.39 -1.95
N ALA A 25 0.84 -2.66 -2.37
CA ALA A 25 2.03 -3.49 -2.32
C ALA A 25 3.14 -3.00 -3.26
N GLY A 26 2.79 -2.56 -4.49
CA GLY A 26 3.73 -1.96 -5.42
C GLY A 26 4.32 -0.64 -4.89
N VAL A 27 3.47 0.23 -4.35
CA VAL A 27 3.91 1.50 -3.72
C VAL A 27 4.81 1.22 -2.50
N TYR A 28 4.51 0.18 -1.72
CA TYR A 28 5.36 -0.21 -0.59
C TYR A 28 6.73 -0.72 -1.03
N ALA A 29 6.81 -1.47 -2.14
CA ALA A 29 8.08 -1.89 -2.72
C ALA A 29 8.92 -0.68 -3.17
N ALA A 30 8.29 0.31 -3.81
CA ALA A 30 8.96 1.57 -4.16
C ALA A 30 9.43 2.33 -2.91
N ALA A 31 8.61 2.37 -1.84
CA ALA A 31 9.00 2.98 -0.57
C ALA A 31 10.26 2.31 0.01
N LEU A 32 10.31 0.98 0.04
CA LEU A 32 11.47 0.22 0.49
C LEU A 32 12.72 0.52 -0.33
N PHE A 33 12.59 0.60 -1.66
CA PHE A 33 13.69 0.97 -2.54
C PHE A 33 14.31 2.33 -2.17
N PHE A 34 13.46 3.37 -2.00
CA PHE A 34 13.94 4.68 -1.58
C PHE A 34 14.54 4.69 -0.18
N ARG A 35 14.07 3.84 0.75
CA ARG A 35 14.67 3.68 2.08
C ARG A 35 16.05 3.05 2.03
N THR A 36 16.25 2.08 1.14
CA THR A 36 17.54 1.39 0.99
C THR A 36 18.59 2.29 0.33
N ILE A 37 18.22 3.00 -0.74
CA ILE A 37 19.12 3.93 -1.44
C ILE A 37 19.48 5.16 -0.60
N ASP A 38 18.60 5.57 0.31
CA ASP A 38 18.83 6.72 1.20
C ASP A 38 20.17 6.62 1.94
N ASN A 39 20.59 5.43 2.38
CA ASN A 39 21.86 5.23 3.08
C ASN A 39 23.09 5.54 2.21
N GLU A 40 23.01 5.29 0.90
CA GLU A 40 24.10 5.53 -0.05
C GLU A 40 24.09 6.98 -0.56
N VAL A 41 22.91 7.62 -0.59
CA VAL A 41 22.73 8.98 -1.12
C VAL A 41 22.93 10.07 -0.05
N CYS A 42 22.56 9.79 1.20
CA CYS A 42 22.67 10.72 2.33
C CYS A 42 24.09 11.32 2.54
N PRO A 43 25.19 10.58 2.31
CA PRO A 43 26.54 11.15 2.40
C PRO A 43 26.84 12.23 1.36
N VAL A 44 26.15 12.22 0.21
CA VAL A 44 26.39 13.13 -0.93
C VAL A 44 25.35 14.25 -0.98
N LEU A 45 24.10 13.95 -0.62
CA LEU A 45 22.99 14.89 -0.59
C LEU A 45 22.33 14.84 0.80
N PRO A 46 22.53 15.85 1.68
CA PRO A 46 22.07 15.81 3.08
C PRO A 46 20.56 15.68 3.27
N ILE A 47 19.77 16.02 2.25
CA ILE A 47 18.30 15.83 2.27
C ILE A 47 17.88 14.38 2.00
N GLY A 48 18.77 13.58 1.38
CA GLY A 48 18.57 12.17 1.06
C GLY A 48 17.36 11.87 0.17
N THR A 49 16.93 10.62 0.18
CA THR A 49 15.65 10.16 -0.40
C THR A 49 14.63 9.79 0.69
N HIS A 50 14.96 10.02 1.95
CA HIS A 50 14.14 9.67 3.11
C HIS A 50 12.72 10.23 3.05
N PHE A 51 12.56 11.47 2.57
CA PHE A 51 11.24 12.09 2.46
C PHE A 51 10.31 11.35 1.47
N LEU A 52 10.85 10.77 0.38
CA LEU A 52 10.07 9.95 -0.55
C LEU A 52 9.52 8.70 0.14
N TRP A 53 10.32 8.07 1.00
CA TRP A 53 9.86 6.93 1.79
C TRP A 53 8.66 7.30 2.67
N HIS A 54 8.72 8.44 3.38
CA HIS A 54 7.60 8.92 4.19
C HIS A 54 6.33 9.18 3.38
N LEU A 55 6.44 9.87 2.23
CA LEU A 55 5.30 10.13 1.35
C LEU A 55 4.67 8.83 0.84
N LEU A 56 5.50 7.88 0.39
CA LEU A 56 5.02 6.61 -0.16
C LEU A 56 4.39 5.74 0.93
N ILE A 57 4.93 5.73 2.15
CA ILE A 57 4.30 5.03 3.29
C ILE A 57 2.94 5.64 3.66
N GLY A 58 2.81 6.97 3.62
CA GLY A 58 1.51 7.62 3.79
C GLY A 58 0.50 7.15 2.74
N LEU A 59 0.93 7.08 1.47
CA LEU A 59 0.09 6.61 0.37
C LEU A 59 -0.31 5.13 0.52
N VAL A 60 0.61 4.25 0.93
CA VAL A 60 0.31 2.84 1.23
C VAL A 60 -0.76 2.73 2.31
N THR A 61 -0.63 3.51 3.38
CA THR A 61 -1.57 3.51 4.51
C THR A 61 -2.95 3.98 4.07
N TYR A 62 -3.01 5.04 3.25
CA TYR A 62 -4.27 5.52 2.67
C TYR A 62 -4.94 4.45 1.80
N LEU A 63 -4.19 3.81 0.89
CA LEU A 63 -4.72 2.77 0.01
C LEU A 63 -5.23 1.55 0.81
N ALA A 64 -4.51 1.16 1.87
CA ALA A 64 -4.91 0.08 2.76
C ALA A 64 -6.21 0.42 3.51
N MET A 65 -6.29 1.60 4.16
CA MET A 65 -7.51 2.04 4.85
C MET A 65 -8.70 2.16 3.89
N ARG A 66 -8.49 2.73 2.70
CA ARG A 66 -9.54 2.83 1.68
C ARG A 66 -10.06 1.45 1.26
N SER A 67 -9.18 0.48 1.08
CA SER A 67 -9.59 -0.89 0.76
C SER A 67 -10.41 -1.54 1.88
N LEU A 68 -10.03 -1.30 3.13
CA LEU A 68 -10.73 -1.81 4.31
C LEU A 68 -12.13 -1.21 4.43
N ILE A 69 -12.25 0.11 4.30
CA ILE A 69 -13.53 0.82 4.39
C ILE A 69 -14.48 0.35 3.29
N LEU A 70 -14.01 0.29 2.04
CA LEU A 70 -14.83 -0.16 0.91
C LEU A 70 -15.29 -1.61 1.09
N SER A 71 -14.42 -2.48 1.60
CA SER A 71 -14.75 -3.88 1.86
C SER A 71 -15.76 -4.03 3.01
N ALA A 72 -15.63 -3.23 4.07
CA ALA A 72 -16.56 -3.19 5.19
C ALA A 72 -17.96 -2.73 4.75
N THR A 73 -18.05 -1.69 3.90
CA THR A 73 -19.32 -1.20 3.35
C THR A 73 -20.03 -2.28 2.51
N THR A 74 -19.30 -3.04 1.69
CA THR A 74 -19.89 -4.14 0.93
C THR A 74 -20.36 -5.31 1.80
N GLY A 75 -19.64 -5.61 2.89
CA GLY A 75 -20.03 -6.65 3.84
C GLY A 75 -21.28 -6.31 4.67
N VAL A 76 -21.46 -5.04 5.04
CA VAL A 76 -22.68 -4.55 5.72
C VAL A 76 -23.89 -4.62 4.78
N GLY A 77 -23.76 -4.21 3.52
CA GLY A 77 -24.85 -4.27 2.54
C GLY A 77 -25.33 -5.70 2.25
N ALA A 78 -24.45 -6.70 2.33
CA ALA A 78 -24.79 -8.10 2.16
C ALA A 78 -25.44 -8.75 3.40
N ARG A 79 -25.23 -8.18 4.60
CA ARG A 79 -25.78 -8.70 5.88
C ARG A 79 -27.20 -8.18 6.18
N VAL A 80 -27.59 -7.05 5.59
CA VAL A 80 -28.91 -6.42 5.79
C VAL A 80 -29.97 -6.95 4.81
N ARG A 81 -29.58 -7.77 3.83
CA ARG A 81 -30.46 -8.38 2.83
C ARG A 81 -30.65 -9.87 3.09
#